data_AF-A0A067SU06-F1
#
_entry.id   AF-A0A067SU06-F1
#
_cell.length_a   1.000
_cell.length_b   1.000
_cell.length_c   1.000
_cell.angle_alpha   90.00
_cell.angle_beta   90.00
_cell.angle_gamma   90.00
#
_symmetry.space_group_name_H-M   'P 1'
#
loop_
_entity.id
_entity.type
_entity.pdbx_description
1 polymer ?
#
loop_
_entity_poly.entity_id
_entity_poly.type
_entity_poly.pdbx_seq_one_letter_code
_entity_poly.pdbx_strand_id
1 'polypeptide(L)'
;MEAELIRWDLWSVIAFEEDIDGKSDVEVEAAHAQWLANRPVKTMSEVRLEIIARVMDLQLDHFLLLRDPKAIWDTLAGIHVTHGLVTRLALWRKFLCLVKDEKELMATWIGRVKHAAFQLVAISVVVLDEDWILVLTNRLDDSYESLVISLDSTSPQDLTLKYVVDQLLNDEM
;
A
#
# COMPACT_ATOMS: atom_id res chain seq x y z
N MET A 1 -8.87 9.19 10.77
CA MET A 1 -9.82 8.52 11.68
C MET A 1 -9.09 7.55 12.60
N GLU A 2 -8.27 6.65 12.08
CA GLU A 2 -7.45 5.70 12.87
C GLU A 2 -6.59 6.39 13.93
N ALA A 3 -5.80 7.40 13.54
CA ALA A 3 -4.96 8.17 14.46
C ALA A 3 -5.72 8.83 15.64
N GLU A 4 -7.00 9.17 15.45
CA GLU A 4 -7.82 9.75 16.52
C GLU A 4 -8.35 8.68 17.48
N LEU A 5 -8.70 7.50 16.96
CA LEU A 5 -9.10 6.34 17.75
C LEU A 5 -7.93 5.81 18.58
N ILE A 6 -6.71 5.83 18.02
CA ILE A 6 -5.47 5.53 18.76
C ILE A 6 -5.24 6.55 19.87
N ARG A 7 -5.41 7.85 19.58
CA ARG A 7 -5.25 8.93 20.58
C ARG A 7 -6.19 8.79 21.77
N TRP A 8 -7.35 8.14 21.59
CA TRP A 8 -8.36 7.95 22.63
C TRP A 8 -8.36 6.55 23.25
N ASP A 9 -7.37 5.73 22.94
CA ASP A 9 -7.26 4.34 23.45
C ASP A 9 -8.49 3.48 23.06
N LEU A 10 -9.09 3.80 21.93
CA LEU A 10 -10.29 3.16 21.39
C LEU A 10 -9.99 2.14 20.28
N TRP A 11 -8.74 2.13 19.79
CA TRP A 11 -8.30 1.30 18.68
C TRP A 11 -8.28 -0.21 19.00
N SER A 12 -8.00 -0.56 20.26
CA SER A 12 -7.94 -1.94 20.78
C SER A 12 -9.26 -2.72 20.67
N VAL A 13 -10.38 -2.04 20.39
CA VAL A 13 -11.71 -2.62 20.18
C VAL A 13 -11.99 -2.95 18.70
N ILE A 14 -11.22 -2.34 17.79
CA ILE A 14 -11.37 -2.45 16.34
C ILE A 14 -10.30 -3.36 15.74
N ALA A 15 -9.06 -3.21 16.18
CA ALA A 15 -7.91 -3.94 15.67
C ALA A 15 -7.38 -4.93 16.70
N PHE A 16 -7.07 -6.13 16.21
CA PHE A 16 -6.36 -7.15 16.96
C PHE A 16 -4.86 -6.98 16.67
N GLU A 17 -4.11 -6.48 17.64
CA GLU A 17 -2.67 -6.26 17.56
C GLU A 17 -1.99 -7.26 18.50
N GLU A 18 -1.81 -8.50 18.04
CA GLU A 18 -1.03 -9.50 18.76
C GLU A 18 0.22 -9.85 17.97
N ASP A 19 1.33 -10.08 18.67
CA ASP A 19 2.55 -10.58 18.06
C ASP A 19 2.28 -12.00 17.53
N ILE A 20 2.38 -12.13 16.21
CA ILE A 20 2.16 -13.36 15.45
C ILE A 20 3.45 -14.13 15.22
N ASP A 21 4.61 -13.60 15.60
CA ASP A 21 5.89 -14.25 15.32
C ASP A 21 6.00 -15.59 16.07
N GLY A 22 6.16 -16.67 15.31
CA GLY A 22 6.24 -18.04 15.82
C GLY A 22 4.92 -18.72 16.19
N LYS A 23 3.74 -18.11 15.94
CA LYS A 23 2.43 -18.73 16.17
C LYS A 23 1.91 -19.44 14.91
N SER A 24 1.20 -20.55 15.11
CA SER A 24 0.47 -21.23 14.03
C SER A 24 -0.86 -20.52 13.71
N ASP A 25 -1.36 -20.68 12.49
CA ASP A 25 -2.63 -20.07 12.04
C ASP A 25 -3.80 -20.39 12.99
N VAL A 26 -3.84 -21.61 13.54
CA VAL A 26 -4.87 -22.06 14.49
C VAL A 26 -4.80 -21.30 15.82
N GLU A 27 -3.59 -21.00 16.30
CA GLU A 27 -3.39 -20.23 17.54
C GLU A 27 -3.78 -18.77 17.36
N VAL A 28 -3.48 -18.19 16.18
CA VAL A 28 -3.88 -16.82 15.83
C VAL A 28 -5.41 -16.70 15.71
N GLU A 29 -6.07 -17.66 15.06
CA GLU A 29 -7.53 -17.69 14.95
C GLU A 29 -8.21 -17.82 16.33
N ALA A 30 -7.67 -18.68 17.20
CA ALA A 30 -8.19 -18.86 18.56
C ALA A 30 -8.02 -17.58 19.41
N ALA A 31 -6.86 -16.94 19.34
CA ALA A 31 -6.60 -15.69 20.04
C ALA A 31 -7.49 -14.55 19.51
N HIS A 32 -7.71 -14.47 18.20
CA HIS A 32 -8.62 -13.52 17.59
C HIS A 32 -10.08 -13.76 18.03
N ALA A 33 -10.54 -15.01 18.09
CA ALA A 33 -11.88 -15.35 18.57
C ALA A 33 -12.05 -15.00 20.06
N GLN A 34 -11.03 -15.25 20.87
CA GLN A 34 -11.02 -14.89 22.29
C GLN A 34 -11.04 -13.38 22.49
N TRP A 35 -10.27 -12.63 21.68
CA TRP A 35 -10.30 -11.18 21.67
C TRP A 35 -11.70 -10.65 21.33
N LEU A 36 -12.33 -11.15 20.26
CA LEU A 36 -13.69 -10.75 19.86
C LEU A 36 -14.70 -10.93 21.00
N ALA A 37 -14.57 -12.01 21.77
CA ALA A 37 -15.45 -12.33 22.90
C ALA A 37 -15.18 -11.46 24.14
N ASN A 38 -13.95 -11.00 24.36
CA ASN A 38 -13.54 -10.23 25.53
C ASN A 38 -13.73 -8.71 25.37
N ARG A 39 -14.26 -8.23 24.24
CA ARG A 39 -14.44 -6.79 24.00
C ARG A 39 -15.48 -6.17 24.95
N PRO A 40 -15.15 -5.08 25.64
CA PRO A 40 -16.07 -4.42 26.56
C PRO A 40 -17.22 -3.72 25.81
N VAL A 41 -18.46 -4.09 26.12
CA VAL A 41 -19.68 -3.59 25.46
C VAL A 41 -19.83 -2.06 25.54
N LYS A 42 -19.43 -1.46 26.67
CA LYS A 42 -19.49 -0.01 26.86
C LYS A 42 -18.57 0.71 25.88
N THR A 43 -17.32 0.27 25.78
CA THR A 43 -16.35 0.83 24.84
C THR A 43 -16.76 0.59 23.39
N MET A 44 -17.36 -0.57 23.07
CA MET A 44 -17.91 -0.81 21.73
C MET A 44 -18.97 0.23 21.33
N SER A 45 -19.86 0.61 22.26
CA SER A 45 -20.89 1.61 21.97
C SER A 45 -20.31 3.02 21.76
N GLU A 46 -19.28 3.39 22.53
CA GLU A 46 -18.58 4.67 22.43
C GLU A 46 -17.84 4.76 21.09
N VAL A 47 -17.08 3.73 20.72
CA VAL A 47 -16.39 3.65 19.43
C VAL A 47 -17.36 3.75 18.26
N ARG A 48 -18.50 3.04 18.33
CA ARG A 48 -19.52 3.10 17.28
C ARG A 48 -20.04 4.53 17.08
N LEU A 49 -20.36 5.23 18.17
CA LEU A 49 -20.84 6.60 18.09
C LEU A 49 -19.78 7.54 17.50
N GLU A 50 -18.53 7.34 17.89
CA GLU A 50 -17.41 8.19 17.45
C GLU A 50 -17.09 8.02 15.96
N ILE A 51 -17.22 6.79 15.45
CA ILE A 51 -17.14 6.50 14.02
C ILE A 51 -18.33 7.14 13.29
N ILE A 52 -19.56 6.89 13.74
CA ILE A 52 -20.79 7.43 13.12
C ILE A 52 -20.76 8.96 13.07
N ALA A 53 -20.32 9.63 14.13
CA ALA A 53 -20.24 11.09 14.21
C ALA A 53 -19.28 11.72 13.18
N ARG A 54 -18.37 10.93 12.60
CA ARG A 54 -17.37 11.38 11.61
C ARG A 54 -17.63 10.90 10.19
N VAL A 55 -18.57 9.98 10.00
CA VAL A 55 -18.97 9.52 8.68
C VAL A 55 -19.94 10.52 8.08
N MET A 56 -19.77 10.87 6.80
CA MET A 56 -20.65 11.82 6.12
C MET A 56 -22.08 11.28 6.02
N ASP A 57 -23.08 12.17 6.09
CA ASP A 57 -24.50 11.82 6.15
C ASP A 57 -24.98 10.84 5.06
N LEU A 58 -24.46 10.95 3.84
CA LEU A 58 -24.82 10.05 2.72
C LEU A 58 -24.42 8.58 2.93
N GLN A 59 -23.51 8.30 3.86
CA GLN A 59 -23.02 6.97 4.13
C GLN A 59 -23.76 6.32 5.33
N LEU A 60 -24.47 7.09 6.14
CA LEU A 60 -25.03 6.67 7.43
C LEU A 60 -26.08 5.56 7.33
N ASP A 61 -26.92 5.57 6.29
CA ASP A 61 -28.03 4.62 6.16
C ASP A 61 -27.55 3.15 6.11
N HIS A 62 -26.36 2.92 5.54
CA HIS A 62 -25.76 1.58 5.46
C HIS A 62 -25.10 1.16 6.79
N PHE A 63 -24.64 2.12 7.60
CA PHE A 63 -23.88 1.87 8.83
C PHE A 63 -24.76 1.80 10.08
N LEU A 64 -25.92 2.46 10.09
CA LEU A 64 -26.84 2.47 11.23
C LEU A 64 -27.37 1.07 11.59
N LEU A 65 -27.43 0.17 10.62
CA LEU A 65 -27.83 -1.23 10.80
C LEU A 65 -26.74 -2.09 11.46
N LEU A 66 -25.48 -1.69 11.37
CA LEU A 66 -24.36 -2.42 11.97
C LEU A 66 -24.18 -2.00 13.43
N ARG A 67 -24.07 -3.00 14.32
CA ARG A 67 -23.85 -2.79 15.76
C ARG A 67 -22.40 -2.98 16.20
N ASP A 68 -21.62 -3.74 15.44
CA ASP A 68 -20.21 -3.98 15.75
C ASP A 68 -19.34 -2.86 15.15
N PRO A 69 -18.59 -2.09 15.96
CA PRO A 69 -17.65 -1.10 15.47
C PRO A 69 -16.63 -1.65 14.50
N LYS A 70 -16.17 -2.90 14.69
CA LYS A 70 -15.24 -3.56 13.78
C LYS A 70 -15.85 -3.76 12.40
N ALA A 71 -17.09 -4.23 12.33
CA ALA A 71 -17.79 -4.41 11.06
C ALA A 71 -18.03 -3.07 10.32
N ILE A 72 -18.35 -2.00 11.07
CA ILE A 72 -18.47 -0.64 10.53
C ILE A 72 -17.12 -0.18 9.98
N TRP A 73 -16.05 -0.37 10.75
CA TRP A 73 -14.69 0.00 10.36
C TRP A 73 -14.22 -0.78 9.12
N ASP A 74 -14.38 -2.10 9.09
CA ASP A 74 -13.99 -2.95 7.96
C ASP A 74 -14.75 -2.56 6.69
N THR A 75 -16.03 -2.18 6.82
CA THR A 75 -16.86 -1.71 5.69
C THR A 75 -16.45 -0.30 5.24
N LEU A 76 -16.14 0.61 6.17
CA LEU A 76 -15.59 1.93 5.85
C LEU A 76 -14.22 1.81 5.18
N ALA A 77 -13.36 0.92 5.68
CA ALA A 77 -12.10 0.58 5.05
C ALA A 77 -12.36 0.03 3.65
N GLY A 78 -13.30 -0.87 3.44
CA GLY A 78 -13.64 -1.36 2.10
C GLY A 78 -14.17 -0.28 1.14
N ILE A 79 -14.95 0.69 1.64
CA ILE A 79 -15.54 1.77 0.83
C ILE A 79 -14.51 2.89 0.54
N HIS A 80 -13.69 3.26 1.52
CA HIS A 80 -12.72 4.36 1.41
C HIS A 80 -11.37 3.91 0.90
N VAL A 81 -10.96 2.68 1.22
CA VAL A 81 -9.89 1.99 0.50
C VAL A 81 -10.50 1.47 -0.81
N THR A 82 -10.80 2.41 -1.71
CA THR A 82 -11.21 2.10 -3.08
C THR A 82 -10.01 1.50 -3.82
N HIS A 83 -9.74 0.22 -3.59
CA HIS A 83 -9.00 -0.68 -4.47
C HIS A 83 -9.75 -0.95 -5.79
N GLY A 84 -10.66 -0.06 -6.19
CA GLY A 84 -11.45 -0.20 -7.39
C GLY A 84 -10.52 -0.38 -8.58
N LEU A 85 -10.90 -1.26 -9.51
CA LEU A 85 -10.14 -1.51 -10.73
C LEU A 85 -9.71 -0.19 -11.42
N VAL A 86 -10.56 0.83 -11.36
CA VAL A 86 -10.29 2.17 -11.89
C VAL A 86 -9.10 2.86 -11.20
N THR A 87 -9.05 2.89 -9.86
CA THR A 87 -7.94 3.48 -9.09
C THR A 87 -6.64 2.72 -9.39
N ARG A 88 -6.71 1.39 -9.40
CA ARG A 88 -5.57 0.53 -9.74
C ARG A 88 -5.05 0.81 -11.14
N LEU A 89 -5.94 0.89 -12.14
CA LEU A 89 -5.57 1.21 -13.51
C LEU A 89 -5.02 2.63 -13.65
N ALA A 90 -5.55 3.61 -12.90
CA ALA A 90 -5.05 4.98 -12.90
C ALA A 90 -3.62 5.05 -12.36
N LEU A 91 -3.34 4.35 -11.25
CA LEU A 91 -2.00 4.27 -10.67
C LEU A 91 -1.03 3.52 -11.58
N TRP A 92 -1.45 2.41 -12.19
CA TRP A 92 -0.63 1.70 -13.18
C TRP A 92 -0.27 2.58 -14.38
N ARG A 93 -1.24 3.32 -14.93
CA ARG A 93 -0.98 4.27 -16.02
C ARG A 93 0.01 5.34 -15.59
N LYS A 94 -0.15 5.90 -14.39
CA LYS A 94 0.78 6.89 -13.86
C LYS A 94 2.18 6.33 -13.72
N PHE A 95 2.31 5.11 -13.19
CA PHE A 95 3.58 4.41 -13.01
C PHE A 95 4.27 4.12 -14.34
N LEU A 96 3.57 3.49 -15.29
CA LEU A 96 4.11 3.13 -16.61
C LEU A 96 4.42 4.33 -17.52
N CYS A 97 3.76 5.48 -17.27
CA CYS A 97 3.98 6.71 -18.03
C CYS A 97 4.94 7.69 -17.33
N LEU A 98 5.64 7.28 -16.26
CA LEU A 98 6.70 8.12 -15.71
C LEU A 98 7.80 8.33 -16.76
N VAL A 99 8.30 9.57 -16.82
CA VAL A 99 9.41 9.97 -17.69
C VAL A 99 10.40 10.74 -16.84
N LYS A 100 11.69 10.43 -17.03
CA LYS A 100 12.79 11.17 -16.41
C LYS A 100 12.88 12.56 -17.05
N ASP A 101 13.07 13.60 -16.25
CA ASP A 101 13.36 14.93 -16.78
C ASP A 101 14.83 15.03 -17.22
N GLU A 102 15.13 15.74 -18.31
CA GLU A 102 16.49 15.93 -18.85
C GLU A 102 17.47 16.42 -17.77
N LYS A 103 17.02 17.29 -16.87
CA LYS A 103 17.86 17.90 -15.81
C LYS A 103 17.78 17.18 -14.46
N GLU A 104 16.93 16.17 -14.35
CA GLU A 104 16.76 15.42 -13.12
C GLU A 104 17.89 14.42 -12.93
N LEU A 105 18.45 14.40 -11.72
CA LEU A 105 19.45 13.41 -11.32
C LEU A 105 18.83 12.01 -11.28
N MET A 106 19.60 10.98 -11.65
CA MET A 106 19.19 9.58 -11.67
C MET A 106 18.70 9.11 -10.30
N ALA A 107 19.36 9.55 -9.22
CA ALA A 107 18.93 9.27 -7.85
C ALA A 107 17.51 9.81 -7.55
N THR A 108 17.20 11.01 -8.03
CA THR A 108 15.87 11.64 -7.86
C THR A 108 14.82 10.92 -8.71
N TRP A 109 15.18 10.54 -9.94
CA TRP A 109 14.36 9.73 -10.82
C TRP A 109 14.00 8.38 -10.19
N ILE A 110 14.99 7.62 -9.70
CA ILE A 110 14.79 6.35 -8.99
C ILE A 110 13.90 6.55 -7.76
N GLY A 111 14.10 7.64 -7.01
CA GLY A 111 13.25 7.99 -5.86
C GLY A 111 11.78 8.19 -6.24
N ARG A 112 11.50 8.88 -7.37
CA ARG A 112 10.14 9.06 -7.88
C ARG A 112 9.49 7.77 -8.34
N VAL A 113 10.23 6.93 -9.07
CA VAL A 113 9.75 5.61 -9.48
C VAL A 113 9.42 4.77 -8.25
N LYS A 114 10.28 4.79 -7.23
CA LYS A 114 10.02 4.13 -5.93
C LYS A 114 8.76 4.63 -5.26
N HIS A 115 8.59 5.94 -5.19
CA HIS A 115 7.39 6.53 -4.61
C HIS A 115 6.12 6.09 -5.34
N ALA A 116 6.12 6.07 -6.67
CA ALA A 116 4.97 5.64 -7.46
C ALA A 116 4.65 4.14 -7.30
N ALA A 117 5.67 3.28 -7.25
CA ALA A 117 5.48 1.87 -6.96
C ALA A 117 4.96 1.63 -5.53
N PHE A 118 5.41 2.38 -4.53
CA PHE A 118 4.86 2.29 -3.18
C PHE A 118 3.38 2.68 -3.13
N GLN A 119 2.92 3.60 -3.98
CA GLN A 119 1.48 3.90 -4.09
C GLN A 119 0.68 2.70 -4.63
N LEU A 120 1.27 1.88 -5.53
CA LEU A 120 0.67 0.63 -5.99
C LEU A 120 0.67 -0.43 -4.89
N VAL A 121 1.79 -0.62 -4.19
CA VAL A 121 1.88 -1.58 -3.07
C VAL A 121 0.90 -1.22 -1.95
N ALA A 122 0.71 0.07 -1.66
CA ALA A 122 -0.24 0.55 -0.65
C ALA A 122 -1.71 0.21 -0.97
N ILE A 123 -2.04 -0.07 -2.23
CA ILE A 123 -3.37 -0.57 -2.64
C ILE A 123 -3.37 -2.08 -2.92
N SER A 124 -2.41 -2.82 -2.35
CA SER A 124 -2.27 -4.27 -2.45
C SER A 124 -2.01 -4.79 -3.88
N VAL A 125 -1.36 -3.98 -4.71
CA VAL A 125 -0.86 -4.41 -6.02
C VAL A 125 0.54 -4.97 -5.86
N VAL A 126 0.75 -6.17 -6.38
CA VAL A 126 2.09 -6.75 -6.52
C VAL A 126 2.76 -6.08 -7.72
N VAL A 127 3.92 -5.45 -7.47
CA VAL A 127 4.79 -4.88 -8.50
C VAL A 127 6.03 -5.78 -8.57
N LEU A 128 6.24 -6.43 -9.71
CA LEU A 128 7.38 -7.34 -9.93
C LEU A 128 8.63 -6.54 -10.28
N ASP A 129 9.81 -7.11 -10.03
CA ASP A 129 11.10 -6.51 -10.44
C ASP A 129 11.12 -6.13 -11.92
N GLU A 130 10.48 -6.94 -12.78
CA GLU A 130 10.31 -6.64 -14.21
C GLU A 130 9.56 -5.32 -14.45
N ASP A 131 8.50 -5.03 -13.69
CA ASP A 131 7.73 -3.79 -13.81
C ASP A 131 8.58 -2.57 -13.43
N TRP A 132 9.43 -2.74 -12.42
CA TRP A 132 10.37 -1.69 -12.00
C TRP A 132 11.45 -1.43 -13.04
N ILE A 133 12.08 -2.50 -13.54
CA ILE A 133 13.12 -2.42 -14.57
C ILE A 133 12.54 -1.76 -15.81
N LEU A 134 11.34 -2.17 -16.23
CA LEU A 134 10.63 -1.57 -17.35
C LEU A 134 10.47 -0.07 -17.15
N VAL A 135 9.90 0.40 -16.03
CA VAL A 135 9.68 1.84 -15.82
C VAL A 135 11.00 2.61 -15.75
N LEU A 136 12.04 2.03 -15.15
CA LEU A 136 13.34 2.68 -15.06
C LEU A 136 14.02 2.85 -16.43
N THR A 137 13.79 1.95 -17.40
CA THR A 137 14.48 1.94 -18.70
C THR A 137 13.67 2.48 -19.88
N ASN A 138 12.33 2.42 -19.86
CA ASN A 138 11.47 2.69 -21.03
C ASN A 138 11.43 4.16 -21.47
N ARG A 139 11.89 5.08 -20.61
CA ARG A 139 11.78 6.54 -20.77
C ARG A 139 13.02 7.26 -20.26
N LEU A 140 14.19 6.66 -20.50
CA LEU A 140 15.48 7.34 -20.38
C LEU A 140 15.78 8.10 -21.68
N ASP A 141 16.53 9.20 -21.57
CA ASP A 141 17.00 9.93 -22.75
C ASP A 141 18.04 9.11 -23.54
N ASP A 142 18.23 9.47 -24.81
CA ASP A 142 19.15 8.80 -25.75
C ASP A 142 20.59 8.67 -25.22
N SER A 143 20.99 9.49 -24.24
CA SER A 143 22.30 9.38 -23.58
C SER A 143 22.53 8.03 -22.89
N TYR A 144 21.47 7.30 -22.55
CA TYR A 144 21.54 5.99 -21.89
C TYR A 144 21.35 4.81 -22.86
N GLU A 145 21.38 5.03 -24.17
CA GLU A 145 21.18 3.97 -25.16
C GLU A 145 22.23 2.85 -25.03
N SER A 146 23.49 3.20 -24.76
CA SER A 146 24.56 2.23 -24.48
C SER A 146 24.27 1.36 -23.26
N LEU A 147 23.66 1.95 -22.23
CA LEU A 147 23.27 1.23 -21.03
C LEU A 147 22.14 0.26 -21.32
N VAL A 148 21.10 0.68 -22.04
CA VAL A 148 19.97 -0.17 -22.43
C VAL A 148 20.46 -1.40 -23.22
N ILE A 149 21.36 -1.21 -24.19
CA ILE A 149 21.96 -2.32 -24.96
C ILE A 149 22.70 -3.31 -24.05
N SER A 150 23.40 -2.81 -23.02
CA SER A 150 24.10 -3.66 -22.05
C SER A 150 23.15 -4.48 -21.19
N LEU A 151 22.01 -3.89 -20.80
CA LEU A 151 20.97 -4.56 -20.03
C LEU A 151 20.27 -5.64 -20.87
N ASP A 152 19.96 -5.35 -22.14
CA ASP A 152 19.37 -6.31 -23.08
C ASP A 152 20.28 -7.53 -23.35
N SER A 153 21.59 -7.35 -23.17
CA SER A 153 22.60 -8.41 -23.34
C SER A 153 22.85 -9.20 -22.05
N THR A 154 22.28 -8.80 -20.92
CA THR A 154 22.47 -9.43 -19.61
C THR A 154 21.56 -10.64 -19.45
N SER A 155 22.04 -11.68 -18.77
CA SER A 155 21.24 -12.88 -18.47
C SER A 155 20.02 -12.53 -17.62
N PRO A 156 18.81 -13.07 -17.92
CA PRO A 156 17.61 -12.83 -17.12
C PRO A 156 17.73 -13.18 -15.63
N GLN A 157 18.63 -14.11 -15.29
CA GLN A 157 18.85 -14.53 -13.89
C GLN A 157 19.62 -13.48 -13.08
N ASP A 158 20.39 -12.62 -13.75
CA ASP A 158 21.22 -11.58 -13.12
C ASP A 158 20.55 -10.19 -13.18
N LEU A 159 19.48 -10.05 -14.00
CA LEU A 159 18.74 -8.82 -14.21
C LEU A 159 17.77 -8.53 -13.05
N THR A 160 18.34 -8.18 -11.90
CA THR A 160 17.59 -7.77 -10.71
C THR A 160 17.42 -6.26 -10.63
N LEU A 161 16.39 -5.79 -9.91
CA LEU A 161 16.17 -4.35 -9.69
C LEU A 161 17.42 -3.68 -9.10
N LYS A 162 18.09 -4.36 -8.17
CA LYS A 162 19.31 -3.84 -7.52
C LYS A 162 20.43 -3.61 -8.53
N TYR A 163 20.69 -4.59 -9.39
CA TYR A 163 21.73 -4.49 -10.43
C TYR A 163 21.47 -3.31 -11.37
N VAL A 164 20.23 -3.15 -11.84
CA VAL A 164 19.86 -2.05 -12.74
C VAL A 164 20.01 -0.69 -12.06
N VAL A 165 19.61 -0.56 -10.80
CA VAL A 165 19.77 0.67 -10.02
C VAL A 165 21.24 1.04 -9.85
N ASP A 166 22.09 0.08 -9.47
CA ASP A 166 23.53 0.31 -9.28
C ASP A 166 24.18 0.74 -10.60
N GLN A 167 23.80 0.13 -11.73
CA GLN A 167 24.33 0.46 -13.03
C GLN A 167 23.87 1.85 -13.53
N LEU A 168 22.59 2.20 -13.32
CA LEU A 168 22.06 3.53 -13.66
C LEU A 168 22.78 4.66 -12.90
N LEU A 169 23.12 4.43 -11.63
CA LEU A 169 23.85 5.40 -10.82
C LEU A 169 25.33 5.52 -11.23
N ASN A 170 25.94 4.44 -11.70
CA ASN A 170 27.32 4.46 -12.19
C ASN A 170 27.47 5.20 -13.53
N ASP A 171 26.47 5.11 -14.40
CA ASP A 171 26.50 5.71 -15.75
C ASP A 171 26.25 7.23 -15.74
N GLU A 172 25.64 7.76 -14.66
CA GLU A 172 25.46 9.22 -14.45
C GLU A 172 26.75 9.93 -13.99
N MET A 173 27.73 9.19 -13.45
CA MET A 173 28.97 9.74 -12.87
C MET A 173 30.07 10.07 -13.88
#